data_AF-A0AAW9EFL5-F1
#
_entry.id   AF-A0AAW9EFL5-F1
#
_cell.length_a   1.000
_cell.length_b   1.000
_cell.length_c   1.000
_cell.angle_alpha   90.00
_cell.angle_beta   90.00
_cell.angle_gamma   90.00
#
_symmetry.space_group_name_H-M   'P 1'
#
loop_
_entity.id
_entity.type
_entity.pdbx_description
1 polymer ?
#
loop_
_entity_poly.entity_id
_entity_poly.type
_entity_poly.pdbx_seq_one_letter_code
_entity_poly.pdbx_strand_id
1 'polypeptide(L)' 'INTELALSDLDTCERAMHRNQKKAKGGDKVAKAEMEVLEKCLQHLEKAGMLRALDLSDEEKAIIRYLSFLTLKPTMY' A
#
# COMPACT_ATOMS: atom_id res chain seq x y z
N ILE A 1 -6.76 18.05 2.42
CA ILE A 1 -5.41 17.44 2.45
C ILE A 1 -5.45 15.95 2.79
N ASN A 2 -5.67 15.50 4.03
CA ASN A 2 -5.51 14.07 4.37
C ASN A 2 -6.38 13.12 3.53
N THR A 3 -7.66 13.44 3.31
CA THR A 3 -8.55 12.62 2.48
C THR A 3 -8.09 12.56 1.01
N GLU A 4 -7.60 13.67 0.46
CA GLU A 4 -7.10 13.73 -0.93
C GLU A 4 -5.82 12.89 -1.08
N LEU A 5 -4.94 12.92 -0.07
CA LEU A 5 -3.74 12.08 -0.04
C LEU A 5 -4.12 10.60 0.04
N ALA A 6 -5.10 10.24 0.88
CA ALA A 6 -5.58 8.86 0.99
C ALA A 6 -6.20 8.36 -0.32
N LEU A 7 -6.97 9.20 -1.03
CA LEU A 7 -7.53 8.85 -2.34
C LEU A 7 -6.44 8.66 -3.41
N SER A 8 -5.40 9.50 -3.40
CA SER A 8 -4.26 9.35 -4.32
C SER A 8 -3.48 8.05 -4.07
N ASP A 9 -3.26 7.71 -2.81
CA ASP A 9 -2.60 6.45 -2.44
C ASP A 9 -3.49 5.24 -2.71
N LEU A 10 -4.81 5.38 -2.59
CA LEU A 10 -5.79 4.34 -2.92
C LEU A 10 -5.68 3.92 -4.39
N ASP A 11 -5.74 4.87 -5.33
CA ASP A 11 -5.56 4.58 -6.78
C ASP A 11 -4.19 3.94 -7.05
N THR A 12 -3.14 4.41 -6.38
CA THR A 12 -1.80 3.82 -6.49
C THR A 12 -1.76 2.36 -6.03
N CYS A 13 -2.43 2.07 -4.90
CA CYS A 13 -2.54 0.74 -4.32
C CYS A 13 -3.30 -0.21 -5.26
N GLU A 14 -4.48 0.18 -5.74
CA GLU A 14 -5.31 -0.62 -6.65
C GLU A 14 -4.56 -0.95 -7.95
N ARG A 15 -3.86 0.04 -8.53
CA ARG A 15 -3.04 -0.18 -9.72
C ARG A 15 -1.90 -1.17 -9.47
N ALA A 16 -1.25 -1.09 -8.31
CA ALA A 16 -0.19 -2.03 -7.94
C ALA A 16 -0.73 -3.45 -7.78
N MET A 17 -1.87 -3.60 -7.11
CA MET A 17 -2.54 -4.89 -6.96
C MET A 17 -2.91 -5.50 -8.32
N HIS A 18 -3.49 -4.71 -9.23
CA HIS A 18 -3.85 -5.19 -10.56
C HIS A 18 -2.63 -5.69 -11.36
N ARG A 19 -1.49 -4.99 -11.29
CA ARG A 19 -0.24 -5.40 -11.98
C ARG A 19 0.32 -6.71 -11.41
N ASN A 20 0.27 -6.88 -10.09
CA ASN A 20 0.86 -8.04 -9.42
C ASN A 20 -0.07 -9.24 -9.31
N GLN A 21 -1.37 -9.06 -9.52
CA GLN A 21 -2.37 -10.12 -9.39
C GLN A 21 -2.04 -11.37 -10.22
N LYS A 22 -1.64 -11.20 -11.48
CA LYS A 22 -1.28 -12.34 -12.36
C LYS A 22 0.00 -13.03 -11.90
N LYS A 23 1.01 -12.28 -11.47
CA LYS A 23 2.29 -12.83 -10.97
C LYS A 23 2.09 -13.62 -9.67
N ALA A 24 1.32 -13.05 -8.75
CA ALA A 24 0.97 -13.71 -7.49
C ALA A 24 0.19 -15.02 -7.72
N LYS A 25 -0.80 -15.01 -8.64
CA LYS A 25 -1.50 -16.23 -9.07
C LYS A 25 -0.58 -17.25 -9.75
N GLY A 26 0.44 -16.78 -10.47
CA GLY A 26 1.48 -17.61 -11.09
C GLY A 26 2.50 -18.21 -10.13
N GLY A 27 2.39 -17.95 -8.82
CA GLY A 27 3.26 -18.56 -7.81
C GLY A 27 4.48 -17.76 -7.41
N ASP A 28 4.64 -16.53 -7.94
CA ASP A 28 5.71 -15.62 -7.52
C ASP A 28 5.54 -15.25 -6.04
N LYS A 29 6.51 -15.66 -5.21
CA LYS A 29 6.47 -15.45 -3.76
C LYS A 29 6.59 -13.97 -3.39
N VAL A 30 7.36 -13.19 -4.15
CA VAL A 30 7.53 -11.75 -3.91
C VAL A 30 6.23 -11.04 -4.24
N ALA A 31 5.62 -11.36 -5.39
CA ALA A 31 4.34 -10.78 -5.77
C ALA A 31 3.22 -11.15 -4.78
N LYS A 32 3.24 -12.38 -4.21
CA LYS A 32 2.29 -12.77 -3.15
C LYS A 32 2.46 -11.95 -1.88
N ALA A 33 3.69 -11.84 -1.38
CA ALA A 33 3.97 -11.03 -0.18
C ALA A 33 3.57 -9.56 -0.39
N GLU A 34 3.84 -9.00 -1.57
CA GLU A 34 3.41 -7.65 -1.92
C GLU A 34 1.88 -7.50 -1.94
N MET A 35 1.16 -8.46 -2.54
CA MET A 35 -0.31 -8.46 -2.55
C MET A 35 -0.91 -8.51 -1.14
N GLU A 36 -0.31 -9.27 -0.21
CA GLU A 36 -0.75 -9.34 1.19
C GLU A 36 -0.60 -7.99 1.91
N VAL A 37 0.50 -7.27 1.67
CA VAL A 37 0.70 -5.93 2.25
C VAL A 37 -0.23 -4.91 1.61
N LEU A 38 -0.40 -4.96 0.29
CA LEU A 38 -1.31 -4.06 -0.44
C LEU A 38 -2.77 -4.25 -0.01
N GLU A 39 -3.21 -5.47 0.28
CA GLU A 39 -4.55 -5.74 0.81
C GLU A 39 -4.79 -5.03 2.16
N LYS A 40 -3.82 -5.08 3.07
CA LYS A 40 -3.89 -4.33 4.35
C LYS A 40 -3.96 -2.83 4.12
N CYS A 41 -3.15 -2.32 3.18
CA CYS A 41 -3.13 -0.90 2.83
C CYS A 41 -4.47 -0.45 2.24
N LEU A 42 -5.05 -1.25 1.33
CA LEU A 42 -6.32 -0.98 0.67
C LEU A 42 -7.45 -0.78 1.70
N GLN A 43 -7.63 -1.74 2.61
CA GLN A 43 -8.68 -1.69 3.64
C GLN A 43 -8.57 -0.46 4.56
N HIS A 44 -7.36 0.05 4.76
CA HIS A 44 -7.11 1.26 5.54
C HIS A 44 -7.41 2.53 4.73
N LEU A 45 -6.93 2.58 3.47
CA LEU A 45 -7.10 3.72 2.57
C LEU A 45 -8.57 3.93 2.15
N GLU A 46 -9.35 2.86 1.98
CA GLU A 46 -10.80 2.93 1.70
C GLU A 46 -11.57 3.68 2.79
N LYS A 47 -11.07 3.65 4.02
CA LYS A 47 -11.64 4.38 5.17
C LYS A 47 -11.04 5.78 5.32
N ALA A 48 -10.36 6.28 4.28
CA ALA A 48 -9.57 7.52 4.29
C ALA A 48 -8.49 7.55 5.39
N GLY A 49 -7.99 6.37 5.79
CA GLY A 49 -6.93 6.23 6.78
C GLY A 49 -5.55 6.55 6.21
N MET A 50 -4.66 7.06 7.06
CA MET A 50 -3.29 7.39 6.67
C MET A 50 -2.38 6.18 6.91
N LEU A 51 -1.66 5.69 5.89
CA LEU A 51 -0.83 4.48 6.04
C LEU A 51 0.24 4.58 7.14
N ARG A 52 0.68 5.78 7.53
CA ARG A 52 1.58 5.95 8.69
C ARG A 52 0.98 5.51 10.03
N ALA A 53 -0.34 5.45 10.14
CA ALA A 53 -1.07 4.98 11.32
C ALA A 53 -1.40 3.49 11.26
N LEU A 54 -1.13 2.83 10.13
CA LEU A 54 -1.26 1.40 9.97
C LEU A 54 0.00 0.73 10.55
N ASP A 55 -0.19 -0.30 11.37
CA ASP A 55 0.92 -1.08 11.93
C ASP A 55 1.48 -2.04 10.88
N LEU A 56 2.42 -1.52 10.10
CA LEU A 56 3.20 -2.29 9.13
C LEU A 56 4.59 -2.57 9.70
N SER A 57 5.04 -3.81 9.59
CA SER A 57 6.41 -4.18 9.93
C SER A 57 7.43 -3.50 9.01
N ASP A 58 8.70 -3.48 9.41
CA ASP A 58 9.75 -2.90 8.57
C ASP A 58 9.94 -3.67 7.25
N GLU A 59 9.70 -4.97 7.27
CA GLU A 59 9.71 -5.83 6.07
C GLU A 59 8.55 -5.46 5.12
N GLU A 60 7.34 -5.28 5.66
CA GLU A 60 6.18 -4.88 4.89
C GLU A 60 6.36 -3.49 4.27
N LYS A 61 6.88 -2.54 5.05
CA LYS A 61 7.25 -1.21 4.55
C LYS A 61 8.31 -1.28 3.45
N ALA A 62 9.29 -2.17 3.57
CA ALA A 62 10.32 -2.34 2.55
C ALA A 62 9.75 -2.84 1.22
N ILE A 63 8.78 -3.77 1.26
CA ILE A 63 8.12 -4.33 0.07
C ILE A 63 7.40 -3.22 -0.73
N ILE A 64 6.66 -2.35 -0.07
CA ILE A 64 5.87 -1.30 -0.74
C ILE A 64 6.64 0.02 -0.93
N ARG A 65 7.90 0.11 -0.49
CA ARG A 65 8.68 1.35 -0.49
C ARG A 65 8.79 2.00 -1.87
N TYR A 66 8.84 1.18 -2.93
CA TYR A 66 8.97 1.67 -4.30
C TYR A 66 7.72 2.45 -4.79
N LEU A 67 6.55 2.20 -4.19
CA LEU A 67 5.30 2.89 -4.54
C LEU A 67 5.25 4.33 -4.03
N SER A 68 6.15 4.71 -3.11
CA SER A 68 6.31 6.08 -2.62
C SER A 68 5.02 6.72 -2.06
N PHE A 69 4.19 5.92 -1.38
CA PHE A 69 2.93 6.36 -0.77
C PHE A 69 3.08 7.67 0.01
N LEU A 70 2.17 8.62 -0.24
CA LEU A 70 2.19 9.95 0.35
C LEU A 70 1.79 9.91 1.82
N THR A 71 0.80 9.09 2.16
CA THR A 71 0.24 8.94 3.51
C THR A 71 1.15 8.13 4.45
N LEU A 72 2.13 7.40 3.91
CA LEU A 72 3.14 6.66 4.68
C LEU A 72 4.29 7.57 5.14
N LYS A 73 4.57 8.67 4.42
CA LYS A 73 5.63 9.62 4.77
C LYS A 73 5.32 10.32 6.10
N PRO A 74 6.34 10.59 6.94
CA PRO A 74 6.19 11.44 8.11
C PRO A 74 5.69 12.83 7.73
N THR A 75 4.78 13.39 8.54
CA THR A 75 4.32 14.78 8.42
C THR A 75 4.77 15.58 9.63
N MET A 76 5.35 16.74 9.38
CA MET A 76 5.56 17.77 10.40
C MET A 76 4.29 18.62 10.46
N TYR A 77 3.82 18.91 11.68
CA TYR A 77 2.76 19.89 11.94
C TYR A 77 3.39 21.13 12.59
#